data_AF-A0A938SEQ0-F1
#
_entry.id   AF-A0A938SEQ0-F1
#
_cell.length_a   1.000
_cell.length_b   1.000
_cell.length_c   1.000
_cell.angle_alpha   90.00
_cell.angle_beta   90.00
_cell.angle_gamma   90.00
#
_symmetry.space_group_name_H-M   'P 1'
#
loop_
_entity.id
_entity.type
_entity.pdbx_description
1 polymer ?
#
loop_
_entity_poly.entity_id
_entity_poly.type
_entity_poly.pdbx_seq_one_letter_code
_entity_poly.pdbx_strand_id
1 'polypeptide(L)'
;MKKPTWLFLVLVVSGNCLGQAGAPLIQNGGFTSEVKKPGAPDFWQTFAHEGNYTVAIDKTGRPCLKVEGTAEAAGGRAGAFQKTPVFDAAAGLRFSVWTKGEGGKRAVVFQFFDAQEPGRIADMTRASIPGQDADFREFSAEVAIPKPLRGRKIAVNFMLYLYGTGQCAWADARLEPLDKIQPRLEDAETDASLVKPNPPDASVATQNPPDFRWRPEKWAHAYTLQLCQSRDFAGPTLMTFGGVRYNCFNLPYTLKTGEWFWRYSFVSEAGDKSGWSVARSFKLPEGAPTFVLPPIEEVKRRIGREHPRLYVRKGDLEAFRRRKEGEAKEWWATFERSLERRLKAEPAAEPADADLTKLKKPIDLDYFKVDTKLRQAAGQVTDGLWNLAFAYLVTGDRQYADGAKKYLLHVSRWDPNGATSFASNDQVFRDIAIKSAMAYDWLHDALTDDERAVVQKAILERGRDLFKRYAGSDWRILNHPYDSHGQTNIGFLGLITLAVVGDVPGADEWLDYT
;
A
#
# COMPACT_ATOMS: atom_id res chain seq x y z
N MET A 1 -18.49 41.21 -46.34
CA MET A 1 -19.02 40.10 -45.52
C MET A 1 -17.88 39.16 -45.13
N LYS A 2 -17.46 39.15 -43.86
CA LYS A 2 -16.52 38.18 -43.27
C LYS A 2 -17.08 37.78 -41.90
N LYS A 3 -17.06 36.48 -41.58
CA LYS A 3 -17.54 35.95 -40.30
C LYS A 3 -16.51 36.24 -39.18
N PRO A 4 -16.92 36.66 -37.98
CA PRO A 4 -16.03 36.70 -36.82
C PRO A 4 -15.98 35.31 -36.17
N THR A 5 -14.76 34.82 -35.92
CA THR A 5 -14.51 33.58 -35.17
C THR A 5 -14.27 33.95 -33.70
N TRP A 6 -15.09 33.44 -32.78
CA TRP A 6 -14.97 33.74 -31.36
C TRP A 6 -13.88 32.87 -30.72
N LEU A 7 -12.82 33.51 -30.22
CA LEU A 7 -11.82 32.86 -29.37
C LEU A 7 -12.41 32.71 -27.95
N PHE A 8 -12.56 31.48 -27.47
CA PHE A 8 -12.88 31.24 -26.06
C PHE A 8 -11.63 31.45 -25.20
N LEU A 9 -11.57 32.58 -24.51
CA LEU A 9 -10.57 32.84 -23.48
C LEU A 9 -10.99 32.14 -22.18
N VAL A 10 -10.45 30.95 -21.90
CA VAL A 10 -10.72 30.25 -20.62
C VAL A 10 -9.87 30.88 -19.52
N LEU A 11 -10.41 31.95 -18.94
CA LEU A 11 -9.86 32.64 -17.78
C LEU A 11 -10.19 31.83 -16.50
N VAL A 12 -9.34 30.88 -16.12
CA VAL A 12 -9.46 30.19 -14.83
C VAL A 12 -8.99 31.13 -13.71
N VAL A 13 -9.90 31.97 -13.24
CA VAL A 13 -9.72 32.71 -11.99
C VAL A 13 -9.94 31.76 -10.82
N SER A 14 -8.88 31.10 -10.36
CA SER A 14 -8.90 30.35 -9.09
C SER A 14 -8.32 31.21 -7.97
N GLY A 15 -9.17 32.07 -7.40
CA GLY A 15 -8.90 32.76 -6.14
C GLY A 15 -8.93 31.82 -4.94
N ASN A 16 -8.00 30.86 -4.88
CA ASN A 16 -7.75 30.07 -3.68
C ASN A 16 -6.64 30.73 -2.86
N CYS A 17 -6.79 30.75 -1.54
CA CYS A 17 -5.81 31.29 -0.61
C CYS A 17 -4.52 30.46 -0.64
N LEU A 18 -3.56 30.89 -1.48
CA LEU A 18 -2.19 30.37 -1.48
C LEU A 18 -1.56 30.67 -0.12
N GLY A 19 -0.98 29.65 0.53
CA GLY A 19 -0.16 29.87 1.72
C GLY A 19 0.99 30.84 1.41
N GLN A 20 1.30 31.73 2.36
CA GLN A 20 2.47 32.60 2.25
C GLN A 20 3.72 31.74 2.08
N ALA A 21 4.46 32.00 1.00
CA ALA A 21 5.74 31.35 0.75
C ALA A 21 6.84 32.12 1.50
N GLY A 22 7.76 31.40 2.12
CA GLY A 22 8.99 32.01 2.66
C GLY A 22 9.93 32.44 1.53
N ALA A 23 11.06 33.07 1.89
CA ALA A 23 12.11 33.40 0.92
C ALA A 23 12.57 32.14 0.15
N PRO A 24 12.79 32.22 -1.17
CA PRO A 24 13.11 31.05 -1.98
C PRO A 24 14.46 30.44 -1.59
N LEU A 25 14.47 29.13 -1.36
CA LEU A 25 15.66 28.33 -1.07
C LEU A 25 16.54 28.15 -2.31
N ILE A 26 15.92 28.14 -3.49
CA ILE A 26 16.58 28.21 -4.79
C ILE A 26 15.85 29.26 -5.62
N GLN A 27 16.60 30.26 -6.08
CA GLN A 27 16.15 31.26 -7.04
C GLN A 27 17.28 31.50 -8.04
N ASN A 28 17.36 30.69 -9.09
CA ASN A 28 18.31 30.87 -10.18
C ASN A 28 17.60 30.66 -11.51
N GLY A 29 16.81 31.66 -11.90
CA GLY A 29 15.91 31.50 -13.04
C GLY A 29 16.61 31.42 -14.39
N GLY A 30 17.78 32.05 -14.54
CA GLY A 30 18.38 32.18 -15.86
C GLY A 30 19.31 31.04 -16.30
N PHE A 31 19.88 30.23 -15.40
CA PHE A 31 21.14 29.51 -15.71
C PHE A 31 22.20 30.47 -16.33
N THR A 32 22.11 31.76 -15.97
CA THR A 32 22.75 32.89 -16.67
C THR A 32 24.15 33.21 -16.17
N SER A 33 24.50 32.73 -14.97
CA SER A 33 25.83 32.84 -14.37
C SER A 33 26.94 32.37 -15.31
N GLU A 34 28.12 32.98 -15.21
CA GLU A 34 29.30 32.50 -15.91
C GLU A 34 29.69 31.09 -15.44
N VAL A 35 30.21 30.31 -16.38
CA VAL A 35 30.53 28.89 -16.19
C VAL A 35 31.92 28.78 -15.57
N LYS A 36 32.03 28.67 -14.24
CA LYS A 36 33.33 28.55 -13.54
C LYS A 36 34.06 27.22 -13.77
N LYS A 37 33.37 26.21 -14.30
CA LYS A 37 33.94 24.92 -14.75
C LYS A 37 33.16 24.42 -15.98
N PRO A 38 33.80 23.88 -17.03
CA PRO A 38 33.10 23.39 -18.21
C PRO A 38 31.95 22.42 -17.86
N GLY A 39 30.76 22.69 -18.40
CA GLY A 39 29.62 21.76 -18.38
C GLY A 39 28.55 21.94 -17.30
N ALA A 40 28.66 22.89 -16.37
CA ALA A 40 27.61 23.14 -15.37
C ALA A 40 27.40 24.64 -15.06
N PRO A 41 26.17 25.08 -14.71
CA PRO A 41 25.93 26.40 -14.14
C PRO A 41 26.50 26.49 -12.72
N ASP A 42 26.81 27.71 -12.25
CA ASP A 42 27.17 27.92 -10.85
C ASP A 42 26.08 27.33 -9.92
N PHE A 43 26.53 26.64 -8.87
CA PHE A 43 25.73 25.93 -7.85
C PHE A 43 24.99 24.66 -8.29
N TRP A 44 25.01 24.29 -9.57
CA TRP A 44 24.41 23.05 -10.07
C TRP A 44 25.47 21.97 -10.36
N GLN A 45 25.14 20.72 -10.11
CA GLN A 45 25.96 19.55 -10.43
C GLN A 45 25.24 18.68 -11.44
N THR A 46 25.88 18.40 -12.58
CA THR A 46 25.34 17.58 -13.66
C THR A 46 25.61 16.09 -13.42
N PHE A 47 24.77 15.22 -13.98
CA PHE A 47 24.95 13.78 -13.92
C PHE A 47 24.37 13.08 -15.16
N ALA A 48 24.92 11.92 -15.48
CA ALA A 48 24.42 10.97 -16.47
C ALA A 48 24.64 9.55 -15.94
N HIS A 49 23.76 8.62 -16.32
CA HIS A 49 23.79 7.23 -15.85
C HIS A 49 23.07 6.33 -16.84
N GLU A 50 23.68 5.17 -17.17
CA GLU A 50 23.13 4.15 -18.07
C GLU A 50 22.66 4.72 -19.43
N GLY A 51 23.50 5.56 -20.06
CA GLY A 51 23.22 6.14 -21.36
C GLY A 51 24.20 7.24 -21.78
N ASN A 52 24.16 7.58 -23.06
CA ASN A 52 24.98 8.61 -23.67
C ASN A 52 24.20 9.93 -23.69
N TYR A 53 24.49 10.79 -22.72
CA TYR A 53 23.79 12.05 -22.51
C TYR A 53 24.72 13.26 -22.54
N THR A 54 24.26 14.32 -23.19
CA THR A 54 24.82 15.67 -23.08
C THR A 54 23.98 16.47 -22.11
N VAL A 55 24.63 17.13 -21.15
CA VAL A 55 24.02 18.11 -20.25
C VAL A 55 24.81 19.41 -20.41
N ALA A 56 24.15 20.47 -20.88
CA ALA A 56 24.82 21.71 -21.27
C ALA A 56 23.91 22.93 -21.03
N ILE A 57 24.51 24.13 -21.04
CA ILE A 57 23.77 25.39 -20.97
C ILE A 57 23.61 25.96 -22.36
N ASP A 58 22.36 26.05 -22.81
CA ASP A 58 21.98 26.73 -24.03
C ASP A 58 21.62 28.18 -23.69
N LYS A 59 22.36 29.12 -24.29
CA LYS A 59 22.14 30.57 -24.15
C LYS A 59 21.43 31.16 -25.38
N THR A 60 21.02 30.33 -26.34
CA THR A 60 20.25 30.77 -27.51
C THR A 60 18.76 30.89 -27.16
N GLY A 61 18.17 32.06 -27.40
CA GLY A 61 16.79 32.33 -26.97
C GLY A 61 16.69 32.51 -25.45
N ARG A 62 15.85 31.72 -24.77
CA ARG A 62 15.74 31.73 -23.30
C ARG A 62 16.89 30.89 -22.71
N PRO A 63 17.80 31.46 -21.91
CA PRO A 63 18.86 30.72 -21.23
C PRO A 63 18.31 29.54 -20.42
N CYS A 64 18.86 28.34 -20.67
CA CYS A 64 18.32 27.10 -20.12
C CYS A 64 19.38 25.99 -19.97
N LEU A 65 19.11 25.04 -19.07
CA LEU A 65 19.81 23.76 -18.99
C LEU A 65 19.19 22.79 -20.00
N LYS A 66 19.92 22.43 -21.06
CA LYS A 66 19.53 21.42 -22.03
C LYS A 66 20.10 20.05 -21.62
N VAL A 67 19.26 19.03 -21.70
CA VAL A 67 19.62 17.62 -21.50
C VAL A 67 19.16 16.84 -22.73
N GLU A 68 20.05 16.14 -23.42
CA GLU A 68 19.69 15.31 -24.58
C GLU A 68 20.53 14.03 -24.62
N GLY A 69 19.96 12.92 -25.07
CA GLY A 69 20.71 11.68 -25.19
C GLY A 69 19.89 10.40 -25.34
N THR A 70 20.59 9.28 -25.35
CA THR A 70 20.06 7.93 -25.50
C THR A 70 20.28 7.11 -24.23
N ALA A 71 19.25 6.39 -23.79
CA ALA A 71 19.36 5.41 -22.71
C ALA A 71 19.93 4.08 -23.25
N GLU A 72 20.85 3.47 -22.50
CA GLU A 72 21.37 2.12 -22.76
C GLU A 72 20.59 1.04 -22.00
N ALA A 73 19.90 1.42 -20.90
CA ALA A 73 19.06 0.53 -20.10
C ALA A 73 17.78 1.24 -19.65
N ALA A 74 16.83 0.48 -19.10
CA ALA A 74 15.55 1.02 -18.59
C ALA A 74 15.71 2.05 -17.45
N GLY A 75 16.86 2.04 -16.75
CA GLY A 75 17.23 3.02 -15.72
C GLY A 75 17.92 4.29 -16.23
N GLY A 76 18.21 4.36 -17.54
CA GLY A 76 18.95 5.44 -18.20
C GLY A 76 18.37 6.81 -17.92
N ARG A 77 19.22 7.74 -17.45
CA ARG A 77 18.81 9.08 -17.01
C ARG A 77 19.97 10.07 -16.94
N ALA A 78 19.67 11.34 -17.16
CA ALA A 78 20.60 12.45 -16.99
C ALA A 78 19.88 13.71 -16.50
N GLY A 79 20.67 14.69 -16.06
CA GLY A 79 20.12 15.92 -15.52
C GLY A 79 21.13 16.76 -14.74
N ALA A 80 20.60 17.64 -13.89
CA ALA A 80 21.39 18.38 -12.92
C ALA A 80 20.63 18.51 -11.59
N PHE A 81 21.36 18.76 -10.51
CA PHE A 81 20.78 19.07 -9.21
C PHE A 81 21.50 20.22 -8.50
N GLN A 82 20.78 20.90 -7.61
CA GLN A 82 21.31 21.87 -6.67
C GLN A 82 20.88 21.46 -5.25
N LYS A 83 21.81 21.49 -4.28
CA LYS A 83 21.47 21.28 -2.86
C LYS A 83 21.10 22.62 -2.23
N THR A 84 19.99 22.67 -1.51
CA THR A 84 19.58 23.87 -0.75
C THR A 84 20.58 24.15 0.38
N PRO A 85 20.66 25.41 0.87
CA PRO A 85 21.10 25.67 2.24
C PRO A 85 20.29 24.85 3.25
N VAL A 86 20.79 24.74 4.49
CA VAL A 86 20.01 24.17 5.59
C VAL A 86 18.93 25.15 6.02
N PHE A 87 17.69 24.68 6.14
CA PHE A 87 16.52 25.48 6.53
C PHE A 87 15.64 24.74 7.54
N ASP A 88 14.78 25.48 8.24
CA ASP A 88 13.81 24.91 9.17
C ASP A 88 12.61 24.33 8.40
N ALA A 89 12.37 23.04 8.61
CA ALA A 89 11.41 22.25 7.84
C ALA A 89 9.97 22.47 8.32
N ALA A 90 9.16 23.18 7.53
CA ALA A 90 7.73 23.36 7.79
C ALA A 90 6.88 22.24 7.16
N ALA A 91 5.80 22.56 6.44
CA ALA A 91 4.88 21.55 5.88
C ALA A 91 5.35 20.98 4.54
N GLY A 92 5.94 21.81 3.67
CA GLY A 92 6.32 21.40 2.32
C GLY A 92 7.19 22.40 1.56
N LEU A 93 7.30 22.15 0.26
CA LEU A 93 8.03 22.96 -0.70
C LEU A 93 7.14 23.21 -1.93
N ARG A 94 7.12 24.44 -2.44
CA ARG A 94 6.61 24.74 -3.79
C ARG A 94 7.80 24.82 -4.73
N PHE A 95 7.67 24.23 -5.91
CA PHE A 95 8.61 24.51 -7.01
C PHE A 95 7.87 25.02 -8.24
N SER A 96 8.57 25.84 -9.02
CA SER A 96 8.20 26.17 -10.39
C SER A 96 9.41 26.02 -11.30
N VAL A 97 9.17 25.60 -12.54
CA VAL A 97 10.20 25.48 -13.57
C VAL A 97 9.53 25.63 -14.93
N TRP A 98 10.19 26.34 -15.84
CA TRP A 98 9.80 26.39 -17.24
C TRP A 98 10.50 25.26 -17.99
N THR A 99 9.76 24.48 -18.77
CA THR A 99 10.32 23.33 -19.47
C THR A 99 9.70 23.14 -20.85
N LYS A 100 10.53 22.62 -21.76
CA LYS A 100 10.11 21.99 -23.02
C LYS A 100 10.83 20.66 -23.19
N GLY A 101 10.34 19.78 -24.06
CA GLY A 101 11.02 18.51 -24.30
C GLY A 101 10.21 17.51 -25.13
N GLU A 102 10.95 16.64 -25.80
CA GLU A 102 10.49 15.65 -26.76
C GLU A 102 11.24 14.34 -26.52
N GLY A 103 10.53 13.21 -26.51
CA GLY A 103 11.08 11.94 -26.05
C GLY A 103 11.31 11.90 -24.53
N GLY A 104 11.59 10.69 -24.02
CA GLY A 104 11.85 10.45 -22.61
C GLY A 104 10.70 10.80 -21.66
N LYS A 105 11.00 10.80 -20.36
CA LYS A 105 10.10 11.26 -19.29
C LYS A 105 10.80 12.33 -18.47
N ARG A 106 10.14 13.47 -18.27
CA ARG A 106 10.64 14.59 -17.47
C ARG A 106 10.14 14.49 -16.05
N ALA A 107 11.00 14.73 -15.06
CA ALA A 107 10.61 14.76 -13.66
C ALA A 107 11.48 15.72 -12.84
N VAL A 108 10.94 16.17 -11.71
CA VAL A 108 11.69 16.84 -10.65
C VAL A 108 11.76 15.90 -9.45
N VAL A 109 12.96 15.69 -8.91
CA VAL A 109 13.20 14.77 -7.78
C VAL A 109 13.75 15.56 -6.59
N PHE A 110 13.33 15.17 -5.39
CA PHE A 110 13.70 15.77 -4.12
C PHE A 110 14.29 14.68 -3.23
N GLN A 111 15.56 14.79 -2.85
CA GLN A 111 16.15 13.95 -1.80
C GLN A 111 16.29 14.78 -0.53
N PHE A 112 15.69 14.34 0.57
CA PHE A 112 15.69 15.05 1.84
C PHE A 112 16.82 14.52 2.73
N PHE A 113 17.54 15.44 3.38
CA PHE A 113 18.64 15.15 4.31
C PHE A 113 18.33 15.82 5.65
N ASP A 114 18.40 15.05 6.75
CA ASP A 114 18.42 15.63 8.09
C ASP A 114 19.77 16.35 8.30
N ALA A 115 19.77 17.55 8.88
CA ALA A 115 21.01 18.25 9.22
C ALA A 115 21.88 17.50 10.25
N GLN A 116 21.29 16.55 11.01
CA GLN A 116 22.01 15.66 11.94
C GLN A 116 22.69 14.47 11.22
N GLU A 117 22.18 14.02 10.07
CA GLU A 117 22.74 12.93 9.25
C GLU A 117 22.99 13.39 7.78
N PRO A 118 23.80 14.44 7.53
CA PRO A 118 23.83 15.14 6.24
C PRO A 118 24.36 14.32 5.05
N GLY A 119 24.99 13.17 5.32
CA GLY A 119 25.46 12.19 4.33
C GLY A 119 24.45 11.11 3.95
N ARG A 120 23.29 11.04 4.60
CA ARG A 120 22.26 10.02 4.39
C ARG A 120 21.00 10.64 3.81
N ILE A 121 20.46 10.03 2.75
CA ILE A 121 19.12 10.36 2.26
C ILE A 121 18.12 9.80 3.27
N ALA A 122 17.35 10.70 3.90
CA ALA A 122 16.32 10.35 4.87
C ALA A 122 14.99 9.95 4.20
N ASP A 123 14.66 10.58 3.07
CA ASP A 123 13.52 10.23 2.21
C ASP A 123 13.75 10.80 0.79
N MET A 124 12.96 10.35 -0.20
CA MET A 124 12.96 10.87 -1.56
C MET A 124 11.56 10.88 -2.16
N THR A 125 11.19 11.98 -2.83
CA THR A 125 9.96 12.05 -3.64
C THR A 125 10.22 12.63 -5.03
N ARG A 126 9.25 12.49 -5.94
CA ARG A 126 9.33 13.04 -7.30
C ARG A 126 8.00 13.60 -7.77
N ALA A 127 8.06 14.59 -8.65
CA ALA A 127 6.94 15.11 -9.42
C ALA A 127 7.21 14.85 -10.91
N SER A 128 6.37 14.03 -11.53
CA SER A 128 6.45 13.76 -12.98
C SER A 128 5.84 14.92 -13.77
N ILE A 129 6.47 15.32 -14.87
CA ILE A 129 5.96 16.36 -15.76
C ILE A 129 5.30 15.68 -16.97
N PRO A 130 3.97 15.87 -17.18
CA PRO A 130 3.24 15.17 -18.23
C PRO A 130 3.50 15.75 -19.63
N GLY A 131 3.31 14.91 -20.65
CA GLY A 131 3.34 15.31 -22.06
C GLY A 131 4.73 15.56 -22.65
N GLN A 132 4.72 15.93 -23.93
CA GLN A 132 5.84 16.52 -24.65
C GLN A 132 5.44 17.94 -25.02
N ASP A 133 6.40 18.88 -24.98
CA ASP A 133 6.14 20.29 -25.24
C ASP A 133 7.19 20.81 -26.24
N ALA A 134 6.74 21.35 -27.38
CA ALA A 134 7.63 21.96 -28.37
C ALA A 134 8.17 23.32 -27.88
N ASP A 135 7.33 24.09 -27.20
CA ASP A 135 7.63 25.39 -26.62
C ASP A 135 7.73 25.32 -25.09
N PHE A 136 8.42 26.31 -24.50
CA PHE A 136 8.53 26.42 -23.05
C PHE A 136 7.18 26.71 -22.39
N ARG A 137 6.75 25.85 -21.47
CA ARG A 137 5.64 26.10 -20.56
C ARG A 137 6.09 26.09 -19.11
N GLU A 138 5.42 26.86 -18.26
CA GLU A 138 5.61 26.75 -16.82
C GLU A 138 4.96 25.48 -16.28
N PHE A 139 5.66 24.83 -15.34
CA PHE A 139 5.13 23.76 -14.51
C PHE A 139 5.38 24.11 -13.05
N SER A 140 4.35 24.01 -12.22
CA SER A 140 4.43 24.25 -10.78
C SER A 140 3.69 23.17 -10.00
N ALA A 141 4.30 22.70 -8.92
CA ALA A 141 3.70 21.74 -7.99
C ALA A 141 4.23 21.94 -6.57
N GLU A 142 3.51 21.36 -5.61
CA GLU A 142 3.88 21.33 -4.20
C GLU A 142 4.26 19.91 -3.81
N VAL A 143 5.31 19.75 -3.00
CA VAL A 143 5.71 18.48 -2.41
C VAL A 143 5.75 18.62 -0.90
N ALA A 144 5.17 17.66 -0.18
CA ALA A 144 5.20 17.66 1.27
C ALA A 144 6.61 17.31 1.78
N ILE A 145 7.01 17.91 2.89
CA ILE A 145 8.20 17.47 3.63
C ILE A 145 7.85 16.14 4.35
N PRO A 146 8.73 15.13 4.34
CA PRO A 146 8.54 13.87 5.07
C PRO A 146 8.24 14.10 6.55
N LYS A 147 7.23 13.42 7.11
CA LYS A 147 6.82 13.62 8.51
C LYS A 147 7.99 13.51 9.52
N PRO A 148 8.91 12.54 9.45
CA PRO A 148 10.02 12.43 10.42
C PRO A 148 10.93 13.68 10.45
N LEU A 149 10.92 14.48 9.38
CA LEU A 149 11.78 15.63 9.17
C LEU A 149 11.11 16.98 9.48
N ARG A 150 9.78 17.03 9.65
CA ARG A 150 9.07 18.29 9.97
C ARG A 150 9.48 18.80 11.35
N GLY A 151 9.66 20.12 11.47
CA GLY A 151 10.20 20.76 12.67
C GLY A 151 11.70 20.56 12.89
N ARG A 152 12.41 19.85 12.00
CA ARG A 152 13.88 19.71 12.04
C ARG A 152 14.56 20.71 11.10
N LYS A 153 15.87 20.86 11.23
CA LYS A 153 16.68 21.52 10.20
C LYS A 153 17.03 20.49 9.12
N ILE A 154 16.80 20.82 7.86
CA ILE A 154 17.03 19.92 6.71
C ILE A 154 17.73 20.62 5.56
N ALA A 155 18.30 19.83 4.65
CA ALA A 155 18.67 20.26 3.31
C ALA A 155 18.04 19.34 2.27
N VAL A 156 17.85 19.83 1.04
CA VAL A 156 17.21 19.07 -0.05
C VAL A 156 18.08 19.14 -1.31
N ASN A 157 18.33 17.99 -1.95
CA ASN A 157 18.78 17.98 -3.35
C ASN A 157 17.55 18.18 -4.24
N PHE A 158 17.49 19.29 -4.94
CA PHE A 158 16.49 19.61 -5.94
C PHE A 158 17.04 19.25 -7.32
N MET A 159 16.44 18.27 -7.99
CA MET A 159 17.02 17.61 -9.16
C MET A 159 16.08 17.67 -10.36
N LEU A 160 16.59 18.05 -11.53
CA LEU A 160 15.87 18.13 -12.80
C LEU A 160 16.30 16.96 -13.70
N TYR A 161 15.37 16.06 -14.04
CA TYR A 161 15.67 14.77 -14.69
C TYR A 161 15.04 14.61 -16.07
N LEU A 162 15.83 14.11 -17.01
CA LEU A 162 15.38 13.33 -18.16
C LEU A 162 15.61 11.85 -17.87
N TYR A 163 14.57 11.03 -18.04
CA TYR A 163 14.64 9.56 -18.04
C TYR A 163 14.40 9.01 -19.45
N GLY A 164 15.14 7.98 -19.85
CA GLY A 164 15.05 7.36 -21.18
C GLY A 164 15.74 8.18 -22.28
N THR A 165 15.47 7.81 -23.53
CA THR A 165 15.97 8.51 -24.73
C THR A 165 15.10 9.71 -25.08
N GLY A 166 15.70 10.87 -25.31
CA GLY A 166 15.00 12.10 -25.71
C GLY A 166 15.81 13.37 -25.46
N GLN A 167 15.12 14.50 -25.42
CA GLN A 167 15.65 15.82 -25.08
C GLN A 167 14.69 16.62 -24.20
N CYS A 168 15.22 17.43 -23.30
CA CYS A 168 14.47 18.46 -22.59
C CYS A 168 15.33 19.69 -22.30
N ALA A 169 14.64 20.81 -22.06
CA ALA A 169 15.26 22.03 -21.55
C ALA A 169 14.54 22.50 -20.28
N TRP A 170 15.30 23.12 -19.39
CA TRP A 170 14.84 23.67 -18.12
C TRP A 170 15.26 25.13 -18.00
N ALA A 171 14.35 25.99 -17.61
CA ALA A 171 14.57 27.41 -17.33
C ALA A 171 13.77 27.81 -16.08
N ASP A 172 14.09 28.96 -15.50
CA ASP A 172 13.27 29.63 -14.47
C ASP A 172 12.95 28.75 -13.24
N ALA A 173 13.94 27.98 -12.79
CA ALA A 173 13.80 27.06 -11.67
C ALA A 173 13.79 27.80 -10.31
N ARG A 174 12.72 27.57 -9.54
CA ARG A 174 12.50 28.15 -8.20
C ARG A 174 12.05 27.07 -7.22
N LEU A 175 12.51 27.16 -5.97
CA LEU A 175 12.10 26.31 -4.86
C LEU A 175 11.85 27.17 -3.60
N GLU A 176 10.69 27.01 -2.98
CA GLU A 176 10.25 27.84 -1.84
C GLU A 176 9.72 26.98 -0.70
N PRO A 177 9.95 27.35 0.57
CA PRO A 177 9.37 26.67 1.71
C PRO A 177 7.91 27.10 1.90
N LEU A 178 7.07 26.14 2.29
CA LEU A 178 5.65 26.34 2.58
C LEU A 178 5.34 25.97 4.03
N ASP A 179 4.73 26.92 4.75
CA ASP A 179 4.19 26.71 6.10
C ASP A 179 2.97 25.79 6.10
N LYS A 180 2.25 25.74 4.97
CA LYS A 180 1.12 24.83 4.70
C LYS A 180 1.15 24.39 3.25
N ILE A 181 0.92 23.11 3.01
CA ILE A 181 0.61 22.58 1.68
C ILE A 181 -0.91 22.49 1.52
N GLN A 182 -1.43 22.60 0.30
CA GLN A 182 -2.79 22.15 0.02
C GLN A 182 -2.73 20.72 -0.54
N PRO A 183 -3.13 19.68 0.22
CA PRO A 183 -3.15 18.33 -0.29
C PRO A 183 -4.07 18.24 -1.50
N ARG A 184 -3.53 17.83 -2.65
CA ARG A 184 -4.31 17.59 -3.86
C ARG A 184 -4.80 16.15 -3.86
N LEU A 185 -6.03 15.96 -4.32
CA LEU A 185 -6.59 14.65 -4.65
C LEU A 185 -6.15 14.27 -6.07
N GLU A 186 -5.61 13.07 -6.26
CA GLU A 186 -5.26 12.50 -7.55
C GLU A 186 -6.43 11.66 -8.11
N ASP A 187 -7.60 12.31 -8.25
CA ASP A 187 -8.92 11.68 -8.50
C ASP A 187 -9.17 11.20 -9.96
N ALA A 188 -8.11 10.84 -10.67
CA ALA A 188 -8.13 10.16 -11.97
C ALA A 188 -8.24 8.62 -11.77
N GLU A 189 -8.06 7.71 -12.74
CA GLU A 189 -7.93 7.86 -14.20
C GLU A 189 -6.48 7.84 -14.72
N THR A 190 -5.53 7.17 -14.04
CA THR A 190 -4.13 7.04 -14.50
C THR A 190 -3.68 5.63 -14.87
N ASP A 191 -4.39 4.59 -14.43
CA ASP A 191 -4.02 3.18 -14.61
C ASP A 191 -5.26 2.29 -14.38
N ALA A 192 -5.55 1.39 -15.33
CA ALA A 192 -6.73 0.52 -15.29
C ALA A 192 -6.59 -0.67 -14.32
N SER A 193 -5.37 -0.97 -13.85
CA SER A 193 -5.09 -2.01 -12.85
C SER A 193 -5.29 -1.55 -11.40
N LEU A 194 -5.50 -0.25 -11.19
CA LEU A 194 -5.76 0.32 -9.87
C LEU A 194 -7.25 0.29 -9.53
N VAL A 195 -7.55 0.44 -8.24
CA VAL A 195 -8.91 0.58 -7.74
C VAL A 195 -9.62 1.75 -8.42
N LYS A 196 -10.88 1.53 -8.80
CA LYS A 196 -11.73 2.56 -9.39
C LYS A 196 -12.78 3.03 -8.37
N PRO A 197 -13.18 4.31 -8.43
CA PRO A 197 -14.32 4.82 -7.66
C PRO A 197 -15.57 3.94 -7.86
N ASN A 198 -16.18 3.54 -6.75
CA ASN A 198 -17.43 2.78 -6.72
C ASN A 198 -18.38 3.44 -5.69
N PRO A 199 -19.67 3.63 -6.00
CA PRO A 199 -20.29 3.50 -7.33
C PRO A 199 -19.65 4.44 -8.37
N PRO A 200 -19.45 4.02 -9.64
CA PRO A 200 -18.92 4.91 -10.69
C PRO A 200 -19.85 6.12 -10.91
N ASP A 201 -19.35 7.15 -11.60
CA ASP A 201 -20.21 8.28 -11.97
C ASP A 201 -21.29 7.87 -12.97
N ALA A 202 -22.48 8.48 -12.86
CA ALA A 202 -23.69 8.17 -13.62
C ALA A 202 -24.08 6.67 -13.65
N SER A 203 -23.79 5.91 -12.58
CA SER A 203 -24.03 4.46 -12.54
C SER A 203 -25.39 4.07 -11.96
N VAL A 204 -25.72 2.77 -12.02
CA VAL A 204 -26.82 2.15 -11.25
C VAL A 204 -26.20 1.24 -10.19
N ALA A 205 -26.62 1.39 -8.93
CA ALA A 205 -26.14 0.54 -7.85
C ALA A 205 -26.77 -0.86 -7.90
N THR A 206 -25.96 -1.89 -7.70
CA THR A 206 -26.36 -3.31 -7.78
C THR A 206 -26.85 -3.89 -6.45
N GLN A 207 -26.67 -3.16 -5.34
CA GLN A 207 -27.06 -3.55 -3.98
C GLN A 207 -27.41 -2.33 -3.13
N ASN A 208 -28.08 -2.55 -2.00
CA ASN A 208 -28.44 -1.53 -1.01
C ASN A 208 -27.93 -1.92 0.40
N PRO A 209 -27.08 -1.12 1.04
CA PRO A 209 -26.35 0.03 0.48
C PRO A 209 -25.31 -0.40 -0.57
N PRO A 210 -24.88 0.51 -1.46
CA PRO A 210 -23.68 0.31 -2.27
C PRO A 210 -22.42 0.24 -1.39
N ASP A 211 -21.40 -0.50 -1.82
CA ASP A 211 -20.05 -0.36 -1.28
C ASP A 211 -19.39 0.90 -1.85
N PHE A 212 -18.74 1.69 -0.99
CA PHE A 212 -17.98 2.86 -1.42
C PHE A 212 -16.50 2.52 -1.42
N ARG A 213 -15.80 2.87 -2.50
CA ARG A 213 -14.33 2.84 -2.58
C ARG A 213 -13.83 3.88 -3.57
N TRP A 214 -12.60 4.33 -3.37
CA TRP A 214 -11.94 5.34 -4.18
C TRP A 214 -10.42 5.08 -4.20
N ARG A 215 -9.65 5.91 -4.92
CA ARG A 215 -8.19 5.74 -4.95
C ARG A 215 -7.58 6.22 -3.64
N PRO A 216 -6.67 5.46 -3.01
CA PRO A 216 -5.98 5.94 -1.83
C PRO A 216 -4.96 7.01 -2.20
N GLU A 217 -4.85 7.99 -1.33
CA GLU A 217 -3.90 9.09 -1.43
C GLU A 217 -2.68 8.79 -0.55
N LYS A 218 -1.47 8.96 -1.10
CA LYS A 218 -0.21 8.63 -0.40
C LYS A 218 -0.07 9.32 0.98
N TRP A 219 -0.72 10.46 1.15
CA TRP A 219 -0.61 11.32 2.33
C TRP A 219 -1.86 11.32 3.23
N ALA A 220 -2.90 10.54 2.90
CA ALA A 220 -4.13 10.51 3.69
C ALA A 220 -3.93 9.73 4.98
N HIS A 221 -4.25 10.38 6.10
CA HIS A 221 -4.38 9.74 7.41
C HIS A 221 -5.82 9.21 7.63
N ALA A 222 -6.81 10.01 7.22
CA ALA A 222 -8.22 9.61 7.23
C ALA A 222 -8.98 10.35 6.13
N TYR A 223 -10.11 9.77 5.71
CA TYR A 223 -11.03 10.32 4.73
C TYR A 223 -12.30 10.86 5.40
N THR A 224 -12.97 11.77 4.68
CA THR A 224 -14.36 12.14 4.92
C THR A 224 -15.17 11.86 3.66
N LEU A 225 -16.20 11.01 3.78
CA LEU A 225 -17.14 10.68 2.71
C LEU A 225 -18.43 11.49 2.91
N GLN A 226 -18.99 12.05 1.83
CA GLN A 226 -20.32 12.66 1.82
C GLN A 226 -21.23 11.98 0.81
N LEU A 227 -22.50 11.82 1.20
CA LEU A 227 -23.60 11.39 0.34
C LEU A 227 -24.75 12.39 0.45
N CYS A 228 -25.45 12.68 -0.63
CA CYS A 228 -26.65 13.52 -0.62
C CYS A 228 -27.55 13.20 -1.82
N GLN A 229 -28.87 13.42 -1.74
CA GLN A 229 -29.73 13.38 -2.93
C GLN A 229 -29.72 14.70 -3.72
N SER A 230 -29.04 15.73 -3.20
CA SER A 230 -28.81 17.00 -3.90
C SER A 230 -27.36 17.13 -4.36
N ARG A 231 -27.16 17.60 -5.60
CA ARG A 231 -25.84 17.70 -6.25
C ARG A 231 -24.94 18.78 -5.63
N ASP A 232 -25.52 19.75 -4.93
CA ASP A 232 -24.80 20.78 -4.18
C ASP A 232 -24.30 20.30 -2.80
N PHE A 233 -24.71 19.10 -2.37
CA PHE A 233 -24.49 18.53 -1.04
C PHE A 233 -25.08 19.40 0.08
N ALA A 234 -26.29 19.92 -0.14
CA ALA A 234 -27.09 20.62 0.87
C ALA A 234 -28.44 19.93 1.14
N GLY A 235 -29.10 20.31 2.24
CA GLY A 235 -30.44 19.85 2.59
C GLY A 235 -30.49 18.56 3.44
N PRO A 236 -31.69 18.01 3.69
CA PRO A 236 -31.95 17.03 4.74
C PRO A 236 -31.46 15.61 4.43
N THR A 237 -30.95 15.35 3.23
CA THR A 237 -30.40 14.05 2.82
C THR A 237 -28.87 14.00 2.88
N LEU A 238 -28.21 15.09 3.28
CA LEU A 238 -26.76 15.13 3.45
C LEU A 238 -26.32 14.22 4.62
N MET A 239 -25.52 13.22 4.31
CA MET A 239 -24.78 12.39 5.25
C MET A 239 -23.28 12.69 5.12
N THR A 240 -22.57 12.75 6.25
CA THR A 240 -21.11 12.98 6.31
C THR A 240 -20.47 11.97 7.26
N PHE A 241 -19.51 11.20 6.77
CA PHE A 241 -18.78 10.17 7.51
C PHE A 241 -17.31 10.56 7.56
N GLY A 242 -16.87 11.13 8.69
CA GLY A 242 -15.47 11.49 8.92
C GLY A 242 -14.68 10.38 9.61
N GLY A 243 -13.36 10.49 9.62
CA GLY A 243 -12.49 9.53 10.31
C GLY A 243 -12.37 8.16 9.62
N VAL A 244 -12.80 8.07 8.36
CA VAL A 244 -12.74 6.81 7.60
C VAL A 244 -11.28 6.49 7.29
N ARG A 245 -10.71 5.51 7.99
CA ARG A 245 -9.27 5.18 7.93
C ARG A 245 -8.78 4.72 6.56
N TYR A 246 -9.68 4.11 5.78
CA TYR A 246 -9.35 3.39 4.56
C TYR A 246 -10.04 3.98 3.33
N ASN A 247 -9.53 3.67 2.13
CA ASN A 247 -10.10 4.14 0.85
C ASN A 247 -11.37 3.38 0.42
N CYS A 248 -12.11 2.88 1.41
CA CYS A 248 -13.37 2.16 1.27
C CYS A 248 -14.26 2.40 2.50
N PHE A 249 -15.57 2.28 2.32
CA PHE A 249 -16.58 2.45 3.36
C PHE A 249 -17.85 1.67 3.02
N ASN A 250 -18.43 0.99 4.00
CA ASN A 250 -19.71 0.31 3.89
C ASN A 250 -20.70 0.91 4.89
N LEU A 251 -21.92 1.20 4.45
CA LEU A 251 -22.96 1.74 5.33
C LEU A 251 -23.56 0.61 6.18
N PRO A 252 -23.80 0.82 7.49
CA PRO A 252 -24.44 -0.16 8.38
C PRO A 252 -25.98 -0.12 8.30
N TYR A 253 -26.55 0.45 7.23
CA TYR A 253 -27.99 0.57 6.99
C TYR A 253 -28.28 0.82 5.50
N THR A 254 -29.52 0.57 5.08
CA THR A 254 -29.99 0.82 3.72
C THR A 254 -30.24 2.31 3.44
N LEU A 255 -30.08 2.70 2.17
CA LEU A 255 -30.44 4.01 1.65
C LEU A 255 -31.85 3.98 1.04
N LYS A 256 -32.50 5.15 0.98
CA LYS A 256 -33.72 5.34 0.19
C LYS A 256 -33.41 5.24 -1.31
N THR A 257 -34.34 4.70 -2.09
CA THR A 257 -34.24 4.63 -3.55
C THR A 257 -34.19 6.03 -4.19
N GLY A 258 -33.71 6.10 -5.43
CA GLY A 258 -33.59 7.35 -6.19
C GLY A 258 -32.15 7.70 -6.57
N GLU A 259 -31.94 8.94 -6.99
CA GLU A 259 -30.62 9.47 -7.32
C GLU A 259 -29.87 9.91 -6.06
N TRP A 260 -28.57 9.66 -6.04
CA TRP A 260 -27.63 10.03 -4.99
C TRP A 260 -26.33 10.56 -5.61
N PHE A 261 -25.74 11.53 -4.96
CA PHE A 261 -24.43 12.10 -5.25
C PHE A 261 -23.48 11.79 -4.10
N TRP A 262 -22.24 11.44 -4.42
CA TRP A 262 -21.20 11.17 -3.43
C TRP A 262 -19.87 11.83 -3.80
N ARG A 263 -19.09 12.19 -2.77
CA ARG A 263 -17.75 12.76 -2.89
C ARG A 263 -16.93 12.46 -1.65
N TYR A 264 -15.61 12.48 -1.76
CA TYR A 264 -14.70 12.26 -0.64
C TYR A 264 -13.64 13.36 -0.55
N SER A 265 -13.07 13.55 0.63
CA SER A 265 -11.88 14.36 0.89
C SER A 265 -10.99 13.63 1.89
N PHE A 266 -9.75 14.07 2.07
CA PHE A 266 -8.87 13.52 3.09
C PHE A 266 -8.25 14.60 3.96
N VAL A 267 -7.80 14.16 5.13
CA VAL A 267 -6.94 14.91 6.04
C VAL A 267 -5.58 14.22 6.10
N SER A 268 -4.52 15.01 5.97
CA SER A 268 -3.13 14.55 6.14
C SER A 268 -2.86 14.24 7.61
N GLU A 269 -1.78 13.52 7.90
CA GLU A 269 -1.38 13.26 9.29
C GLU A 269 -0.99 14.54 10.07
N ALA A 270 -0.76 15.66 9.39
CA ALA A 270 -0.55 16.97 10.02
C ALA A 270 -1.84 17.81 10.15
N GLY A 271 -2.99 17.28 9.76
CA GLY A 271 -4.27 18.00 9.81
C GLY A 271 -4.59 18.83 8.56
N ASP A 272 -3.73 18.84 7.54
CA ASP A 272 -3.99 19.54 6.29
C ASP A 272 -5.16 18.88 5.56
N LYS A 273 -6.17 19.65 5.14
CA LYS A 273 -7.36 19.12 4.46
C LYS A 273 -7.25 19.29 2.95
N SER A 274 -7.56 18.24 2.19
CA SER A 274 -7.68 18.32 0.74
C SER A 274 -8.92 19.14 0.32
N GLY A 275 -9.00 19.45 -0.97
CA GLY A 275 -10.30 19.75 -1.59
C GLY A 275 -11.22 18.51 -1.59
N TRP A 276 -12.45 18.67 -2.10
CA TRP A 276 -13.30 17.52 -2.40
C TRP A 276 -12.93 16.88 -3.74
N SER A 277 -13.19 15.59 -3.86
CA SER A 277 -13.15 14.81 -5.09
C SER A 277 -14.14 15.36 -6.12
N VAL A 278 -14.10 14.87 -7.37
CA VAL A 278 -15.24 15.08 -8.25
C VAL A 278 -16.47 14.42 -7.63
N ALA A 279 -17.61 15.11 -7.71
CA ALA A 279 -18.88 14.58 -7.26
C ALA A 279 -19.40 13.58 -8.30
N ARG A 280 -19.73 12.38 -7.84
CA ARG A 280 -20.18 11.26 -8.68
C ARG A 280 -21.63 10.93 -8.36
N SER A 281 -22.46 10.64 -9.36
CA SER A 281 -23.85 10.20 -9.14
C SER A 281 -24.05 8.71 -9.32
N PHE A 282 -25.03 8.16 -8.61
CA PHE A 282 -25.59 6.84 -8.88
C PHE A 282 -27.10 6.83 -8.65
N LYS A 283 -27.80 5.96 -9.36
CA LYS A 283 -29.20 5.63 -9.12
C LYS A 283 -29.29 4.34 -8.29
N LEU A 284 -29.98 4.40 -7.16
CA LEU A 284 -30.36 3.23 -6.38
C LEU A 284 -31.77 2.78 -6.80
N PRO A 285 -31.92 1.66 -7.52
CA PRO A 285 -33.22 1.20 -8.01
C PRO A 285 -34.06 0.62 -6.86
N GLU A 286 -35.37 0.61 -7.08
CA GLU A 286 -36.29 -0.20 -6.27
C GLU A 286 -35.98 -1.69 -6.45
N GLY A 287 -36.12 -2.48 -5.38
CA GLY A 287 -35.79 -3.91 -5.39
C GLY A 287 -34.29 -4.26 -5.39
N ALA A 288 -33.38 -3.29 -5.24
CA ALA A 288 -31.95 -3.56 -5.09
C ALA A 288 -31.69 -4.54 -3.91
N PRO A 289 -30.97 -5.66 -4.11
CA PRO A 289 -30.66 -6.63 -3.06
C PRO A 289 -30.02 -5.98 -1.83
N THR A 290 -30.51 -6.31 -0.65
CA THR A 290 -30.01 -5.71 0.60
C THR A 290 -28.76 -6.45 1.08
N PHE A 291 -27.65 -5.73 1.26
CA PHE A 291 -26.39 -6.24 1.78
C PHE A 291 -25.80 -5.26 2.80
N VAL A 292 -26.34 -5.30 4.02
CA VAL A 292 -25.86 -4.47 5.15
C VAL A 292 -24.82 -5.24 5.95
N LEU A 293 -23.65 -4.63 6.17
CA LEU A 293 -22.65 -5.17 7.08
C LEU A 293 -22.94 -4.70 8.51
N PRO A 294 -22.87 -5.60 9.54
CA PRO A 294 -22.99 -5.20 10.93
C PRO A 294 -21.80 -4.30 11.34
N PRO A 295 -21.99 -3.36 12.29
CA PRO A 295 -20.89 -2.57 12.84
C PRO A 295 -19.78 -3.47 13.41
N ILE A 296 -18.51 -3.09 13.22
CA ILE A 296 -17.37 -3.94 13.60
C ILE A 296 -17.33 -4.26 15.11
N GLU A 297 -17.79 -3.34 15.96
CA GLU A 297 -17.92 -3.56 17.42
C GLU A 297 -18.99 -4.62 17.78
N GLU A 298 -19.98 -4.83 16.92
CA GLU A 298 -20.89 -5.96 17.04
C GLU A 298 -20.25 -7.27 16.57
N VAL A 299 -19.44 -7.25 15.51
CA VAL A 299 -18.68 -8.42 15.06
C VAL A 299 -17.71 -8.87 16.16
N LYS A 300 -16.89 -7.96 16.70
CA LYS A 300 -15.98 -8.19 17.84
C LYS A 300 -16.70 -8.85 19.02
N ARG A 301 -17.85 -8.28 19.44
CA ARG A 301 -18.67 -8.83 20.53
C ARG A 301 -19.20 -10.24 20.24
N ARG A 302 -19.54 -10.56 18.98
CA ARG A 302 -20.10 -11.86 18.56
C ARG A 302 -19.05 -12.97 18.38
N ILE A 303 -17.76 -12.64 18.21
CA ILE A 303 -16.67 -13.62 18.10
C ILE A 303 -16.43 -14.34 19.45
N GLY A 304 -16.52 -13.60 20.56
CA GLY A 304 -16.31 -14.15 21.90
C GLY A 304 -14.83 -14.44 22.22
N ARG A 305 -14.59 -15.19 23.30
CA ARG A 305 -13.23 -15.56 23.77
C ARG A 305 -12.97 -17.07 23.81
N GLU A 306 -13.97 -17.90 23.58
CA GLU A 306 -13.84 -19.36 23.64
C GLU A 306 -13.17 -19.92 22.38
N HIS A 307 -12.59 -21.12 22.50
CA HIS A 307 -11.96 -21.85 21.41
C HIS A 307 -12.46 -23.31 21.36
N PRO A 308 -12.62 -23.91 20.16
CA PRO A 308 -12.33 -23.35 18.84
C PRO A 308 -13.38 -22.34 18.36
N ARG A 309 -13.02 -21.57 17.33
CA ARG A 309 -13.85 -20.59 16.62
C ARG A 309 -13.92 -20.88 15.12
N LEU A 310 -12.86 -21.45 14.54
CA LEU A 310 -12.73 -21.71 13.11
C LEU A 310 -13.21 -23.12 12.76
N TYR A 311 -13.97 -23.22 11.66
CA TYR A 311 -14.80 -24.35 11.24
C TYR A 311 -15.98 -24.66 12.18
N VAL A 312 -15.78 -24.64 13.49
CA VAL A 312 -16.82 -24.88 14.50
C VAL A 312 -16.57 -24.03 15.74
N ARG A 313 -17.64 -23.51 16.35
CA ARG A 313 -17.58 -22.80 17.64
C ARG A 313 -17.64 -23.78 18.80
N LYS A 314 -17.03 -23.45 19.94
CA LYS A 314 -16.98 -24.30 21.14
C LYS A 314 -18.32 -24.96 21.52
N GLY A 315 -19.43 -24.22 21.50
CA GLY A 315 -20.77 -24.77 21.82
C GLY A 315 -21.29 -25.82 20.83
N ASP A 316 -20.84 -25.80 19.58
CA ASP A 316 -21.25 -26.71 18.51
C ASP A 316 -20.28 -27.91 18.34
N LEU A 317 -19.15 -27.91 19.06
CA LEU A 317 -18.03 -28.84 18.85
C LEU A 317 -18.45 -30.32 18.96
N GLU A 318 -19.26 -30.68 19.95
CA GLU A 318 -19.73 -32.05 20.13
C GLU A 318 -20.69 -32.51 19.01
N ALA A 319 -21.46 -31.59 18.42
CA ALA A 319 -22.28 -31.89 17.25
C ALA A 319 -21.41 -32.09 16.00
N PHE A 320 -20.36 -31.29 15.85
CA PHE A 320 -19.37 -31.45 14.78
C PHE A 320 -18.62 -32.80 14.88
N ARG A 321 -18.18 -33.20 16.08
CA ARG A 321 -17.50 -34.48 16.33
C ARG A 321 -18.36 -35.69 15.94
N ARG A 322 -19.66 -35.68 16.28
CA ARG A 322 -20.60 -36.76 15.90
C ARG A 322 -20.72 -36.99 14.38
N ARG A 323 -20.41 -36.00 13.54
CA ARG A 323 -20.40 -36.16 12.07
C ARG A 323 -19.41 -37.24 11.61
N LYS A 324 -18.33 -37.48 12.38
CA LYS A 324 -17.34 -38.55 12.17
C LYS A 324 -17.97 -39.95 12.14
N GLU A 325 -19.05 -40.16 12.89
CA GLU A 325 -19.74 -41.45 13.01
C GLU A 325 -20.92 -41.57 12.04
N GLY A 326 -21.46 -40.43 11.59
CA GLY A 326 -22.54 -40.31 10.61
C GLY A 326 -22.04 -39.99 9.19
N GLU A 327 -22.48 -38.86 8.64
CA GLU A 327 -22.27 -38.47 7.23
C GLU A 327 -20.80 -38.43 6.76
N ALA A 328 -19.83 -38.20 7.66
CA ALA A 328 -18.42 -38.13 7.30
C ALA A 328 -17.67 -39.45 7.53
N LYS A 329 -18.34 -40.55 7.90
CA LYS A 329 -17.71 -41.81 8.33
C LYS A 329 -16.74 -42.41 7.30
N GLU A 330 -17.15 -42.52 6.04
CA GLU A 330 -16.31 -43.12 4.98
C GLU A 330 -15.09 -42.24 4.62
N TRP A 331 -15.31 -40.92 4.62
CA TRP A 331 -14.26 -39.93 4.43
C TRP A 331 -13.26 -39.98 5.59
N TRP A 332 -13.76 -39.99 6.84
CA TRP A 332 -12.93 -40.07 8.04
C TRP A 332 -12.10 -41.35 8.07
N ALA A 333 -12.70 -42.51 7.80
CA ALA A 333 -11.98 -43.77 7.74
C ALA A 333 -10.84 -43.76 6.71
N THR A 334 -10.95 -42.95 5.66
CA THR A 334 -9.88 -42.75 4.66
C THR A 334 -8.83 -41.74 5.12
N PHE A 335 -9.25 -40.66 5.76
CA PHE A 335 -8.36 -39.66 6.35
C PHE A 335 -7.49 -40.24 7.49
N GLU A 336 -8.10 -41.00 8.40
CA GLU A 336 -7.49 -41.56 9.61
C GLU A 336 -6.29 -42.48 9.30
N ARG A 337 -6.38 -43.28 8.22
CA ARG A 337 -5.26 -44.11 7.72
C ARG A 337 -4.00 -43.31 7.38
N SER A 338 -4.13 -42.01 7.11
CA SER A 338 -2.99 -41.14 6.79
C SER A 338 -2.35 -40.49 8.02
N LEU A 339 -2.96 -40.59 9.20
CA LEU A 339 -2.51 -39.95 10.43
C LEU A 339 -1.36 -40.71 11.10
N GLU A 340 -1.35 -42.04 11.04
CA GLU A 340 -0.31 -42.88 11.65
C GLU A 340 1.10 -42.49 11.18
N ARG A 341 1.27 -42.25 9.88
CA ARG A 341 2.54 -41.78 9.28
C ARG A 341 2.99 -40.43 9.85
N ARG A 342 2.05 -39.54 10.20
CA ARG A 342 2.32 -38.19 10.73
C ARG A 342 2.64 -38.23 12.22
N LEU A 343 1.94 -39.07 12.99
CA LEU A 343 2.27 -39.35 14.39
C LEU A 343 3.69 -39.93 14.56
N LYS A 344 4.09 -40.82 13.65
CA LYS A 344 5.41 -41.48 13.65
C LYS A 344 6.56 -40.62 13.09
N ALA A 345 6.27 -39.49 12.45
CA ALA A 345 7.29 -38.67 11.81
C ALA A 345 7.90 -37.64 12.76
N GLU A 346 9.17 -37.32 12.53
CA GLU A 346 9.81 -36.14 13.11
C GLU A 346 9.57 -34.91 12.20
N PRO A 347 9.25 -33.73 12.75
CA PRO A 347 9.26 -32.49 12.01
C PRO A 347 10.62 -32.26 11.32
N ALA A 348 10.61 -31.95 10.03
CA ALA A 348 11.84 -31.59 9.32
C ALA A 348 12.53 -30.40 10.00
N ALA A 349 13.86 -30.38 10.07
CA ALA A 349 14.60 -29.22 10.56
C ALA A 349 14.32 -27.97 9.69
N GLU A 350 14.44 -26.78 10.28
CA GLU A 350 14.34 -25.54 9.49
C GLU A 350 15.41 -25.54 8.39
N PRO A 351 15.05 -25.38 7.10
CA PRO A 351 16.01 -25.34 6.00
C PRO A 351 16.63 -23.94 5.92
N ALA A 352 17.33 -23.50 6.98
CA ALA A 352 17.84 -22.14 7.14
C ALA A 352 18.87 -21.71 6.05
N ASP A 353 19.48 -22.69 5.38
CA ASP A 353 20.35 -22.48 4.21
C ASP A 353 19.56 -22.28 2.90
N ALA A 354 18.29 -22.66 2.86
CA ALA A 354 17.42 -22.58 1.69
C ALA A 354 16.72 -21.22 1.54
N ASP A 355 17.45 -20.13 1.81
CA ASP A 355 16.95 -18.76 1.73
C ASP A 355 17.13 -18.20 0.31
N LEU A 356 16.01 -18.01 -0.39
CA LEU A 356 15.99 -17.56 -1.78
C LEU A 356 16.51 -16.12 -1.94
N THR A 357 16.46 -15.29 -0.90
CA THR A 357 16.98 -13.91 -0.94
C THR A 357 18.50 -13.86 -1.11
N LYS A 358 19.21 -14.92 -0.71
CA LYS A 358 20.67 -15.02 -0.76
C LYS A 358 21.22 -15.33 -2.15
N LEU A 359 20.39 -15.81 -3.10
CA LEU A 359 20.86 -16.31 -4.40
C LEU A 359 21.41 -15.22 -5.32
N LYS A 360 20.93 -13.96 -5.21
CA LYS A 360 21.44 -12.76 -5.93
C LYS A 360 21.68 -12.95 -7.44
N LYS A 361 20.87 -13.79 -8.09
CA LYS A 361 20.95 -14.17 -9.51
C LYS A 361 19.53 -14.23 -10.12
N PRO A 362 19.40 -14.20 -11.45
CA PRO A 362 18.15 -14.53 -12.12
C PRO A 362 17.61 -15.91 -11.71
N ILE A 363 16.30 -16.14 -11.87
CA ILE A 363 15.67 -17.43 -11.61
C ILE A 363 16.25 -18.48 -12.57
N ASP A 364 16.87 -19.52 -12.01
CA ASP A 364 17.53 -20.60 -12.73
C ASP A 364 17.28 -21.97 -12.05
N LEU A 365 18.02 -23.01 -12.47
CA LEU A 365 17.89 -24.35 -11.89
C LEU A 365 18.32 -24.42 -10.42
N ASP A 366 19.23 -23.55 -9.96
CA ASP A 366 19.65 -23.54 -8.55
C ASP A 366 18.60 -22.85 -7.68
N TYR A 367 17.94 -21.80 -8.19
CA TYR A 367 16.73 -21.25 -7.58
C TYR A 367 15.68 -22.34 -7.33
N PHE A 368 15.35 -23.14 -8.34
CA PHE A 368 14.35 -24.20 -8.19
C PHE A 368 14.77 -25.33 -7.24
N LYS A 369 16.06 -25.68 -7.13
CA LYS A 369 16.54 -26.63 -6.12
C LYS A 369 16.33 -26.11 -4.71
N VAL A 370 16.65 -24.82 -4.47
CA VAL A 370 16.49 -24.18 -3.17
C VAL A 370 15.01 -24.02 -2.80
N ASP A 371 14.18 -23.55 -3.74
CA ASP A 371 12.72 -23.45 -3.58
C ASP A 371 12.08 -24.81 -3.29
N THR A 372 12.51 -25.87 -4.01
CA THR A 372 12.03 -27.24 -3.78
C THR A 372 12.41 -27.73 -2.37
N LYS A 373 13.67 -27.55 -1.94
CA LYS A 373 14.13 -27.93 -0.60
C LYS A 373 13.32 -27.22 0.49
N LEU A 374 13.12 -25.91 0.33
CA LEU A 374 12.36 -25.07 1.26
C LEU A 374 10.89 -25.54 1.35
N ARG A 375 10.22 -25.72 0.20
CA ARG A 375 8.82 -26.19 0.12
C ARG A 375 8.64 -27.59 0.70
N GLN A 376 9.58 -28.51 0.45
CA GLN A 376 9.51 -29.88 0.97
C GLN A 376 9.60 -29.92 2.50
N ALA A 377 10.59 -29.22 3.08
CA ALA A 377 10.77 -29.20 4.53
C ALA A 377 9.60 -28.49 5.24
N ALA A 378 9.22 -27.28 4.78
CA ALA A 378 8.09 -26.56 5.35
C ALA A 378 6.76 -27.31 5.15
N GLY A 379 6.52 -27.84 3.95
CA GLY A 379 5.32 -28.60 3.63
C GLY A 379 5.15 -29.87 4.46
N GLN A 380 6.25 -30.57 4.79
CA GLN A 380 6.22 -31.74 5.68
C GLN A 380 5.80 -31.37 7.11
N VAL A 381 6.29 -30.24 7.61
CA VAL A 381 5.95 -29.72 8.94
C VAL A 381 4.50 -29.23 8.99
N THR A 382 4.06 -28.49 7.97
CA THR A 382 2.71 -27.93 7.93
C THR A 382 1.63 -28.97 7.58
N ASP A 383 1.96 -30.03 6.83
CA ASP A 383 1.10 -31.21 6.62
C ASP A 383 0.98 -32.04 7.91
N GLY A 384 2.06 -32.23 8.66
CA GLY A 384 2.02 -32.84 9.99
C GLY A 384 1.10 -32.08 10.93
N LEU A 385 1.34 -30.77 11.07
CA LEU A 385 0.56 -29.85 11.90
C LEU A 385 -0.94 -29.87 11.56
N TRP A 386 -1.29 -29.58 10.31
CA TRP A 386 -2.68 -29.36 9.89
C TRP A 386 -3.54 -30.59 10.08
N ASN A 387 -3.07 -31.75 9.61
CA ASN A 387 -3.88 -32.97 9.63
C ASN A 387 -4.05 -33.52 11.05
N LEU A 388 -3.03 -33.39 11.92
CA LEU A 388 -3.14 -33.82 13.32
C LEU A 388 -3.98 -32.84 14.15
N ALA A 389 -3.86 -31.52 13.95
CA ALA A 389 -4.70 -30.54 14.62
C ALA A 389 -6.18 -30.70 14.21
N PHE A 390 -6.45 -30.93 12.93
CA PHE A 390 -7.80 -31.22 12.44
C PHE A 390 -8.33 -32.56 12.99
N ALA A 391 -7.48 -33.59 13.08
CA ALA A 391 -7.87 -34.86 13.69
C ALA A 391 -8.28 -34.69 15.16
N TYR A 392 -7.57 -33.86 15.94
CA TYR A 392 -7.96 -33.51 17.30
C TYR A 392 -9.30 -32.76 17.36
N LEU A 393 -9.54 -31.80 16.45
CA LEU A 393 -10.84 -31.10 16.37
C LEU A 393 -12.00 -32.09 16.18
N VAL A 394 -11.86 -33.03 15.24
CA VAL A 394 -12.87 -34.02 14.88
C VAL A 394 -13.06 -35.14 15.92
N THR A 395 -12.06 -35.46 16.73
CA THR A 395 -12.11 -36.61 17.65
C THR A 395 -12.07 -36.27 19.13
N GLY A 396 -11.40 -35.19 19.52
CA GLY A 396 -11.00 -34.93 20.91
C GLY A 396 -9.88 -35.84 21.45
N ASP A 397 -9.29 -36.71 20.61
CA ASP A 397 -8.25 -37.65 21.05
C ASP A 397 -6.90 -36.94 21.23
N ARG A 398 -6.39 -36.98 22.47
CA ARG A 398 -5.15 -36.32 22.87
C ARG A 398 -3.93 -36.80 22.09
N GLN A 399 -3.91 -38.02 21.53
CA GLN A 399 -2.78 -38.49 20.70
C GLN A 399 -2.55 -37.56 19.49
N TYR A 400 -3.62 -37.05 18.89
CA TYR A 400 -3.54 -36.12 17.76
C TYR A 400 -3.21 -34.70 18.23
N ALA A 401 -3.66 -34.30 19.42
CA ALA A 401 -3.27 -33.02 20.00
C ALA A 401 -1.75 -32.97 20.27
N ASP A 402 -1.20 -33.97 20.96
CA ASP A 402 0.22 -34.03 21.32
C ASP A 402 1.09 -34.15 20.06
N GLY A 403 0.66 -34.95 19.08
CA GLY A 403 1.27 -35.03 17.76
C GLY A 403 1.27 -33.68 17.04
N ALA A 404 0.16 -32.93 17.04
CA ALA A 404 0.08 -31.62 16.39
C ALA A 404 0.90 -30.55 17.13
N LYS A 405 0.89 -30.55 18.47
CA LYS A 405 1.70 -29.65 19.32
C LYS A 405 3.19 -29.76 19.00
N LYS A 406 3.70 -30.98 18.75
CA LYS A 406 5.08 -31.23 18.30
C LYS A 406 5.45 -30.39 17.06
N TYR A 407 4.59 -30.41 16.03
CA TYR A 407 4.82 -29.62 14.82
C TYR A 407 4.61 -28.12 15.05
N LEU A 408 3.57 -27.73 15.81
CA LEU A 408 3.23 -26.33 16.07
C LEU A 408 4.35 -25.60 16.83
N LEU A 409 4.85 -26.20 17.91
CA LEU A 409 5.92 -25.64 18.73
C LEU A 409 7.27 -25.64 18.01
N HIS A 410 7.50 -26.60 17.12
CA HIS A 410 8.68 -26.64 16.26
C HIS A 410 8.69 -25.50 15.24
N VAL A 411 7.61 -25.35 14.46
CA VAL A 411 7.52 -24.29 13.43
C VAL A 411 7.41 -22.89 14.02
N SER A 412 6.86 -22.76 15.23
CA SER A 412 6.81 -21.48 15.97
C SER A 412 8.19 -20.98 16.45
N ARG A 413 9.25 -21.79 16.31
CA ARG A 413 10.63 -21.42 16.64
C ARG A 413 11.48 -21.08 15.41
N TRP A 414 10.94 -21.26 14.20
CA TRP A 414 11.64 -20.95 12.94
C TRP A 414 11.69 -19.43 12.73
N ASP A 415 12.79 -18.92 12.17
CA ASP A 415 12.98 -17.48 12.00
C ASP A 415 11.99 -16.90 10.96
N PRO A 416 11.05 -16.02 11.34
CA PRO A 416 10.13 -15.38 10.39
C PRO A 416 10.84 -14.45 9.40
N ASN A 417 12.08 -14.04 9.68
CA ASN A 417 12.93 -13.24 8.80
C ASN A 417 13.97 -14.07 8.03
N GLY A 418 14.04 -15.39 8.29
CA GLY A 418 15.02 -16.31 7.71
C GLY A 418 14.57 -16.91 6.37
N ALA A 419 14.93 -18.17 6.13
CA ALA A 419 14.61 -18.87 4.88
C ALA A 419 13.10 -19.02 4.64
N THR A 420 12.28 -19.02 5.70
CA THR A 420 10.81 -19.08 5.63
C THR A 420 10.13 -17.70 5.71
N SER A 421 10.89 -16.62 5.47
CA SER A 421 10.35 -15.26 5.38
C SER A 421 9.50 -15.02 4.13
N PHE A 422 8.64 -14.00 4.18
CA PHE A 422 7.82 -13.60 3.04
C PHE A 422 8.68 -13.19 1.84
N ALA A 423 9.83 -12.55 2.10
CA ALA A 423 10.78 -12.11 1.08
C ALA A 423 11.53 -13.28 0.41
N SER A 424 11.78 -14.37 1.14
CA SER A 424 12.32 -15.61 0.58
C SER A 424 11.25 -16.35 -0.21
N ASN A 425 10.13 -16.71 0.42
CA ASN A 425 9.08 -17.51 -0.22
C ASN A 425 7.71 -17.23 0.39
N ASP A 426 6.93 -16.38 -0.27
CA ASP A 426 5.62 -15.95 0.25
C ASP A 426 4.61 -17.10 0.39
N GLN A 427 4.66 -18.13 -0.46
CA GLN A 427 3.77 -19.29 -0.37
C GLN A 427 4.06 -20.09 0.90
N VAL A 428 5.34 -20.36 1.18
CA VAL A 428 5.78 -21.07 2.40
C VAL A 428 5.47 -20.26 3.66
N PHE A 429 5.77 -18.96 3.64
CA PHE A 429 5.48 -18.05 4.76
C PHE A 429 3.99 -18.05 5.11
N ARG A 430 3.12 -17.95 4.10
CA ARG A 430 1.66 -17.90 4.26
C ARG A 430 1.09 -19.22 4.76
N ASP A 431 1.55 -20.34 4.21
CA ASP A 431 1.13 -21.69 4.62
C ASP A 431 1.45 -21.94 6.09
N ILE A 432 2.65 -21.56 6.55
CA ILE A 432 3.02 -21.59 7.97
C ILE A 432 2.10 -20.68 8.80
N ALA A 433 1.88 -19.44 8.38
CA ALA A 433 1.12 -18.45 9.15
C ALA A 433 -0.35 -18.88 9.37
N ILE A 434 -1.07 -19.25 8.30
CA ILE A 434 -2.48 -19.65 8.42
C ILE A 434 -2.65 -20.96 9.19
N LYS A 435 -1.84 -21.99 8.89
CA LYS A 435 -1.98 -23.29 9.54
C LYS A 435 -1.58 -23.24 11.01
N SER A 436 -0.61 -22.40 11.39
CA SER A 436 -0.23 -22.22 12.80
C SER A 436 -1.34 -21.52 13.59
N ALA A 437 -1.99 -20.50 13.04
CA ALA A 437 -3.10 -19.81 13.70
C ALA A 437 -4.35 -20.70 13.82
N MET A 438 -4.71 -21.43 12.76
CA MET A 438 -5.85 -22.36 12.80
C MET A 438 -5.58 -23.55 13.74
N ALA A 439 -4.36 -24.08 13.78
CA ALA A 439 -3.99 -25.11 14.73
C ALA A 439 -3.95 -24.58 16.19
N TYR A 440 -3.54 -23.32 16.42
CA TYR A 440 -3.66 -22.68 17.74
C TYR A 440 -5.11 -22.64 18.22
N ASP A 441 -6.06 -22.22 17.37
CA ASP A 441 -7.50 -22.21 17.69
C ASP A 441 -8.04 -23.60 18.04
N TRP A 442 -7.65 -24.62 17.27
CA TRP A 442 -8.11 -26.00 17.48
C TRP A 442 -7.43 -26.72 18.65
N LEU A 443 -6.18 -26.38 18.97
CA LEU A 443 -5.39 -26.97 20.06
C LEU A 443 -5.41 -26.12 21.34
N HIS A 444 -6.19 -25.05 21.40
CA HIS A 444 -6.13 -24.07 22.48
C HIS A 444 -6.27 -24.70 23.88
N ASP A 445 -7.12 -25.73 24.04
CA ASP A 445 -7.33 -26.46 25.31
C ASP A 445 -6.32 -27.61 25.55
N ALA A 446 -5.41 -27.85 24.61
CA ALA A 446 -4.32 -28.82 24.72
C ALA A 446 -2.95 -28.16 24.97
N LEU A 447 -2.81 -26.88 24.66
CA LEU A 447 -1.64 -26.08 24.96
C LEU A 447 -1.64 -25.66 26.45
N THR A 448 -0.47 -25.60 27.07
CA THR A 448 -0.24 -24.87 28.32
C THR A 448 -0.12 -23.35 28.05
N ASP A 449 -0.08 -22.51 29.10
CA ASP A 449 0.11 -21.07 28.92
C ASP A 449 1.47 -20.72 28.29
N ASP A 450 2.55 -21.41 28.69
CA ASP A 450 3.88 -21.22 28.09
C ASP A 450 3.91 -21.64 26.61
N GLU A 451 3.25 -22.75 26.27
CA GLU A 451 3.11 -23.20 24.89
C GLU A 451 2.26 -22.22 24.06
N ARG A 452 1.16 -21.71 24.62
CA ARG A 452 0.36 -20.63 23.99
C ARG A 452 1.21 -19.40 23.73
N ALA A 453 2.00 -18.94 24.70
CA ALA A 453 2.83 -17.74 24.57
C ALA A 453 3.88 -17.86 23.44
N VAL A 454 4.50 -19.03 23.28
CA VAL A 454 5.43 -19.32 22.17
C VAL A 454 4.72 -19.20 20.81
N VAL A 455 3.53 -19.81 20.69
CA VAL A 455 2.77 -19.84 19.43
C VAL A 455 2.17 -18.47 19.09
N GLN A 456 1.60 -17.78 20.09
CA GLN A 456 1.07 -16.42 19.97
C GLN A 456 2.14 -15.45 19.47
N LYS A 457 3.37 -15.54 19.98
CA LYS A 457 4.49 -14.71 19.51
C LYS A 457 4.81 -14.97 18.02
N ALA A 458 4.89 -16.23 17.61
CA ALA A 458 5.19 -16.59 16.22
C ALA A 458 4.08 -16.15 15.24
N ILE A 459 2.82 -16.28 15.65
CA ILE A 459 1.66 -15.76 14.89
C ILE A 459 1.70 -14.23 14.83
N LEU A 460 2.05 -13.56 15.93
CA LEU A 460 2.16 -12.11 15.99
C LEU A 460 3.19 -11.56 15.00
N GLU A 461 4.39 -12.15 14.98
CA GLU A 461 5.47 -11.73 14.10
C GLU A 461 5.05 -11.90 12.62
N ARG A 462 4.54 -13.07 12.23
CA ARG A 462 4.11 -13.31 10.84
C ARG A 462 2.84 -12.53 10.44
N GLY A 463 1.90 -12.35 11.36
CA GLY A 463 0.67 -11.57 11.14
C GLY A 463 0.94 -10.09 10.92
N ARG A 464 1.90 -9.50 11.66
CA ARG A 464 2.35 -8.12 11.44
C ARG A 464 2.94 -7.90 10.05
N ASP A 465 3.72 -8.84 9.55
CA ASP A 465 4.30 -8.74 8.21
C ASP A 465 3.24 -8.84 7.10
N LEU A 466 2.27 -9.75 7.22
CA LEU A 466 1.12 -9.79 6.29
C LEU A 466 0.34 -8.48 6.31
N PHE A 467 -0.03 -8.00 7.50
CA PHE A 467 -0.80 -6.77 7.65
C PHE A 467 -0.05 -5.56 7.07
N LYS A 468 1.22 -5.36 7.45
CA LYS A 468 2.05 -4.25 6.96
C LYS A 468 2.20 -4.28 5.44
N ARG A 469 2.32 -5.46 4.82
CA ARG A 469 2.48 -5.63 3.37
C ARG A 469 1.28 -5.07 2.60
N TYR A 470 0.06 -5.29 3.10
CA TYR A 470 -1.17 -5.04 2.34
C TYR A 470 -2.02 -3.89 2.83
N ALA A 471 -1.92 -3.48 4.11
CA ALA A 471 -2.54 -2.28 4.66
C ALA A 471 -1.62 -1.03 4.59
N GLY A 472 -0.32 -1.22 4.36
CA GLY A 472 0.69 -0.16 4.26
C GLY A 472 0.56 0.74 3.01
N SER A 473 1.45 1.73 2.90
CA SER A 473 1.40 2.78 1.85
C SER A 473 1.81 2.30 0.46
N ASP A 474 2.71 1.33 0.35
CA ASP A 474 3.50 1.14 -0.87
C ASP A 474 2.92 0.10 -1.84
N TRP A 475 2.14 -0.86 -1.33
CA TRP A 475 1.51 -1.92 -2.11
C TRP A 475 0.15 -2.32 -1.55
N ARG A 476 -0.68 -1.30 -1.29
CA ARG A 476 -1.96 -1.47 -0.61
C ARG A 476 -2.93 -2.29 -1.47
N ILE A 477 -3.41 -3.44 -0.98
CA ILE A 477 -4.31 -4.32 -1.76
C ILE A 477 -5.64 -3.62 -2.12
N LEU A 478 -6.10 -2.69 -1.26
CA LEU A 478 -7.25 -1.82 -1.54
C LEU A 478 -6.99 -0.79 -2.67
N ASN A 479 -5.75 -0.67 -3.17
CA ASN A 479 -5.39 0.05 -4.40
C ASN A 479 -5.15 -0.89 -5.59
N HIS A 480 -4.70 -2.12 -5.35
CA HIS A 480 -4.25 -3.07 -6.37
C HIS A 480 -5.17 -4.32 -6.42
N PRO A 481 -6.47 -4.17 -6.75
CA PRO A 481 -7.46 -5.23 -6.56
C PRO A 481 -7.18 -6.53 -7.35
N TYR A 482 -6.32 -6.48 -8.36
CA TYR A 482 -5.94 -7.63 -9.20
C TYR A 482 -4.68 -8.38 -8.71
N ASP A 483 -4.07 -8.00 -7.59
CA ASP A 483 -2.99 -8.78 -6.96
C ASP A 483 -3.54 -10.07 -6.33
N SER A 484 -3.36 -11.21 -7.01
CA SER A 484 -3.86 -12.52 -6.58
C SER A 484 -3.25 -13.01 -5.27
N HIS A 485 -1.97 -12.68 -5.00
CA HIS A 485 -1.31 -13.01 -3.74
C HIS A 485 -1.80 -12.09 -2.62
N GLY A 486 -2.06 -10.82 -2.91
CA GLY A 486 -2.68 -9.88 -1.98
C GLY A 486 -4.13 -10.26 -1.61
N GLN A 487 -4.96 -10.62 -2.57
CA GLN A 487 -6.35 -11.04 -2.29
C GLN A 487 -6.42 -12.30 -1.42
N THR A 488 -5.61 -13.32 -1.73
CA THR A 488 -5.50 -14.52 -0.88
C THR A 488 -4.97 -14.19 0.52
N ASN A 489 -4.07 -13.21 0.64
CA ASN A 489 -3.56 -12.76 1.93
C ASN A 489 -4.57 -12.03 2.81
N ILE A 490 -5.53 -11.26 2.27
CA ILE A 490 -6.61 -10.67 3.11
C ILE A 490 -7.39 -11.82 3.77
N GLY A 491 -7.81 -12.82 2.99
CA GLY A 491 -8.55 -13.97 3.50
C GLY A 491 -7.76 -14.77 4.54
N PHE A 492 -6.46 -14.98 4.32
CA PHE A 492 -5.59 -15.64 5.30
C PHE A 492 -5.40 -14.81 6.57
N LEU A 493 -5.18 -13.50 6.46
CA LEU A 493 -5.07 -12.61 7.61
C LEU A 493 -6.38 -12.55 8.41
N GLY A 494 -7.54 -12.56 7.75
CA GLY A 494 -8.84 -12.62 8.42
C GLY A 494 -9.00 -13.91 9.24
N LEU A 495 -8.65 -15.07 8.66
CA LEU A 495 -8.66 -16.34 9.38
C LEU A 495 -7.64 -16.38 10.55
N ILE A 496 -6.41 -15.90 10.32
CA ILE A 496 -5.39 -15.77 11.37
C ILE A 496 -5.93 -14.89 12.51
N THR A 497 -6.55 -13.76 12.17
CA THR A 497 -7.09 -12.81 13.14
C THR A 497 -8.24 -13.40 13.95
N LEU A 498 -9.19 -14.07 13.31
CA LEU A 498 -10.30 -14.74 14.01
C LEU A 498 -9.81 -15.80 15.00
N ALA A 499 -8.70 -16.49 14.70
CA ALA A 499 -8.07 -17.46 15.58
C ALA A 499 -7.38 -16.85 16.82
N VAL A 500 -6.97 -15.58 16.79
CA VAL A 500 -6.15 -14.96 17.86
C VAL A 500 -6.66 -13.63 18.40
N VAL A 501 -7.78 -13.11 17.91
CA VAL A 501 -8.38 -11.88 18.42
C VAL A 501 -8.77 -12.02 19.88
N GLY A 502 -8.36 -11.04 20.69
CA GLY A 502 -8.43 -11.08 22.15
C GLY A 502 -7.21 -11.69 22.85
N ASP A 503 -6.37 -12.45 22.14
CA ASP A 503 -5.20 -13.15 22.70
C ASP A 503 -3.86 -12.54 22.23
N VAL A 504 -3.79 -12.10 20.97
CA VAL A 504 -2.57 -11.56 20.36
C VAL A 504 -2.66 -10.03 20.20
N PRO A 505 -1.71 -9.26 20.77
CA PRO A 505 -1.72 -7.78 20.69
C PRO A 505 -1.61 -7.25 19.25
N GLY A 506 -2.64 -6.52 18.81
CA GLY A 506 -2.74 -5.95 17.45
C GLY A 506 -3.70 -6.69 16.53
N ALA A 507 -4.23 -7.85 16.93
CA ALA A 507 -5.24 -8.57 16.15
C ALA A 507 -6.53 -7.75 15.91
N ASP A 508 -6.92 -6.87 16.84
CA ASP A 508 -8.08 -5.97 16.65
C ASP A 508 -7.90 -5.03 15.44
N GLU A 509 -6.67 -4.54 15.20
CA GLU A 509 -6.37 -3.68 14.04
C GLU A 509 -6.44 -4.45 12.71
N TRP A 510 -6.08 -5.74 12.74
CA TRP A 510 -6.23 -6.61 11.58
C TRP A 510 -7.71 -6.92 11.32
N LEU A 511 -8.50 -7.12 12.38
CA LEU A 511 -9.94 -7.38 12.29
C LEU A 511 -10.71 -6.17 11.76
N ASP A 512 -10.26 -4.95 12.08
CA ASP A 512 -10.81 -3.72 11.52
C ASP A 512 -10.43 -3.51 10.03
N TYR A 513 -9.55 -4.34 9.47
CA TYR A 513 -9.06 -4.25 8.09
C TYR A 513 -9.56 -5.36 7.15
N THR A 514 -9.68 -6.60 7.66
CA THR A 514 -10.05 -7.81 6.90
C THR A 514 -11.54 -8.10 6.93
#